data_AF-A0A1I5AG01-F1
#
_entry.id   AF-A0A1I5AG01-F1
#
_cell.length_a   1.000
_cell.length_b   1.000
_cell.length_c   1.000
_cell.angle_alpha   90.00
_cell.angle_beta   90.00
_cell.angle_gamma   90.00
#
_symmetry.space_group_name_H-M   'P 1'
#
loop_
_entity.id
_entity.type
_entity.pdbx_description
1 polymer ?
#
loop_
_entity_poly.entity_id
_entity_poly.type
_entity_poly.pdbx_seq_one_letter_code
_entity_poly.pdbx_strand_id
1 'polypeptide(L)' 'MHYETLIETVKARREMLNVTQELLADLSGVGLRTLKQFESGKGNPTLETLSKLGNALGMELTFAVKDVTAK' A
#
# COMPACT_ATOMS: atom_id res chain seq x y z
N MET A 1 5.78 1.93 -14.28
CA MET A 1 4.43 1.39 -13.95
C MET A 1 3.58 2.51 -13.32
N HIS A 2 2.26 2.53 -13.52
CA HIS A 2 1.43 3.72 -13.23
C HIS A 2 1.33 4.19 -11.76
N TYR A 3 1.89 3.45 -10.78
CA TYR A 3 1.77 3.78 -9.34
C TYR A 3 3.00 3.39 -8.50
N GLU A 4 4.21 3.44 -9.07
CA GLU A 4 5.45 3.04 -8.36
C GLU A 4 5.60 3.75 -7.00
N THR A 5 5.34 5.05 -6.96
CA THR A 5 5.43 5.86 -5.73
C THR A 5 4.49 5.37 -4.63
N LEU A 6 3.27 4.93 -4.96
CA LEU A 6 2.33 4.41 -3.96
C LEU A 6 2.82 3.09 -3.39
N ILE A 7 3.26 2.17 -4.26
CA ILE A 7 3.75 0.85 -3.86
C ILE A 7 4.99 1.00 -2.97
N GLU A 8 5.93 1.85 -3.36
CA GLU A 8 7.14 2.13 -2.59
C GLU A 8 6.83 2.76 -1.23
N THR A 9 5.89 3.70 -1.17
CA THR A 9 5.47 4.32 0.10
C THR A 9 4.89 3.29 1.07
N VAL A 10 4.00 2.42 0.60
CA VAL A 10 3.39 1.37 1.45
C VAL A 10 4.44 0.37 1.91
N LYS A 11 5.34 -0.06 1.01
CA LYS A 11 6.46 -0.96 1.36
C LYS A 11 7.42 -0.37 2.38
N ALA A 12 7.87 0.85 2.14
CA ALA A 12 8.79 1.54 3.03
C ALA A 12 8.19 1.71 4.43
N ARG A 13 6.89 2.01 4.51
CA ARG A 13 6.17 2.04 5.80
C ARG A 13 6.17 0.67 6.48
N ARG A 14 5.84 -0.40 5.74
CA ARG A 14 5.84 -1.77 6.26
C ARG A 14 7.22 -2.15 6.82
N GLU A 15 8.27 -1.87 6.06
CA GLU A 15 9.66 -2.17 6.44
C GLU A 15 10.11 -1.35 7.66
N MET A 16 9.77 -0.06 7.72
CA MET A 16 10.05 0.80 8.88
C MET A 16 9.40 0.29 10.17
N LEU A 17 8.24 -0.36 10.07
CA LEU A 17 7.55 -0.99 11.21
C LEU A 17 8.05 -2.42 11.50
N ASN A 18 9.03 -2.93 10.76
CA ASN A 18 9.50 -4.33 10.82
C ASN A 18 8.38 -5.36 10.64
N VAL A 19 7.39 -5.05 9.80
CA VAL A 19 6.26 -5.94 9.52
C VAL A 19 6.55 -6.81 8.29
N THR A 20 6.38 -8.12 8.41
CA THR A 20 6.52 -9.03 7.26
C THR A 20 5.27 -8.96 6.36
N GLN A 21 5.37 -9.47 5.14
CA GLN A 21 4.19 -9.55 4.25
C GLN A 21 3.12 -10.48 4.84
N GLU A 22 3.55 -11.58 5.46
CA GLU A 22 2.68 -12.53 6.15
C GLU A 22 1.93 -11.84 7.29
N LEU A 23 2.64 -11.11 8.16
CA LEU A 23 2.03 -10.40 9.26
C LEU A 23 1.09 -9.28 8.78
N LEU A 24 1.45 -8.52 7.74
CA LEU A 24 0.56 -7.50 7.19
C LEU A 24 -0.71 -8.12 6.58
N ALA A 25 -0.59 -9.26 5.90
CA ALA A 25 -1.74 -9.98 5.35
C ALA A 25 -2.73 -10.37 6.47
N ASP A 26 -2.20 -10.89 7.57
CA ASP A 26 -3.00 -11.26 8.75
C ASP A 26 -3.64 -10.03 9.42
N LEU A 27 -2.89 -8.96 9.65
CA LEU A 27 -3.38 -7.74 10.30
C LEU A 27 -4.44 -7.00 9.47
N SER A 28 -4.28 -6.98 8.14
CA SER A 28 -5.18 -6.26 7.24
C SER A 28 -6.38 -7.09 6.78
N GLY A 29 -6.35 -8.40 6.98
CA GLY A 29 -7.32 -9.34 6.40
C GLY A 29 -7.24 -9.43 4.87
N VAL A 30 -6.14 -8.95 4.27
CA VAL A 30 -5.89 -9.04 2.83
C VAL A 30 -5.06 -10.29 2.56
N GLY A 31 -5.49 -11.13 1.63
CA GLY A 31 -4.74 -12.35 1.31
C GLY A 31 -3.29 -12.08 0.89
N LEU A 32 -2.35 -12.90 1.39
CA LEU A 32 -0.91 -12.76 1.13
C LEU A 32 -0.56 -12.70 -0.36
N ARG A 33 -1.27 -13.47 -1.20
CA ARG A 33 -1.10 -13.44 -2.66
C ARG A 33 -1.42 -12.05 -3.22
N THR A 34 -2.50 -11.42 -2.76
CA THR A 34 -2.93 -10.09 -3.18
C THR A 34 -1.89 -9.05 -2.77
N LEU A 35 -1.40 -9.12 -1.53
CA LEU A 35 -0.32 -8.24 -1.05
C LEU A 35 0.96 -8.40 -1.90
N LYS A 36 1.39 -9.63 -2.20
CA LYS A 36 2.55 -9.90 -3.06
C LYS A 36 2.37 -9.36 -4.48
N GLN A 37 1.17 -9.49 -5.05
CA GLN A 37 0.87 -8.93 -6.38
C GLN A 37 0.88 -7.40 -6.36
N PHE A 38 0.29 -6.78 -5.34
CA PHE A 38 0.34 -5.34 -5.14
C PHE A 38 1.79 -4.84 -5.00
N GLU A 39 2.57 -5.44 -4.10
CA GLU A 39 3.95 -5.03 -3.84
C GLU A 39 4.87 -5.29 -5.05
N SER A 40 4.59 -6.30 -5.89
CA SER A 40 5.35 -6.53 -7.12
C SER A 40 4.92 -5.66 -8.31
N GLY A 41 3.91 -4.79 -8.15
CA GLY A 41 3.35 -3.97 -9.23
C GLY A 41 2.56 -4.75 -10.27
N LYS A 42 2.30 -6.04 -10.02
CA LYS A 42 1.56 -6.95 -10.92
C LYS A 42 0.07 -7.01 -10.62
N GLY A 43 -0.37 -6.40 -9.51
CA GLY A 43 -1.77 -6.37 -9.08
C GLY A 43 -2.37 -4.98 -9.20
N ASN A 44 -3.67 -4.94 -9.50
CA ASN A 44 -4.50 -3.73 -9.40
C ASN A 44 -5.43 -3.86 -8.18
N PRO A 45 -5.00 -3.41 -6.99
CA PRO A 45 -5.81 -3.54 -5.78
C PRO A 45 -7.05 -2.63 -5.85
N THR A 46 -8.13 -3.05 -5.19
CA THR A 46 -9.29 -2.19 -4.97
C THR A 46 -8.98 -1.10 -3.94
N LEU A 47 -9.76 -0.02 -3.92
CA LEU A 47 -9.66 1.01 -2.87
C LEU A 47 -9.84 0.42 -1.46
N GLU A 48 -10.76 -0.54 -1.31
CA GLU A 48 -10.96 -1.27 -0.05
C GLU A 48 -9.68 -2.00 0.39
N THR A 49 -8.99 -2.65 -0.56
CA THR A 49 -7.73 -3.34 -0.28
C THR A 49 -6.64 -2.36 0.17
N LEU A 50 -6.51 -1.23 -0.55
CA LEU A 50 -5.54 -0.18 -0.19
C LEU A 50 -5.84 0.42 1.19
N SER A 51 -7.11 0.66 1.51
CA SER A 51 -7.53 1.16 2.82
C SER A 51 -7.22 0.15 3.93
N LYS A 52 -7.50 -1.15 3.74
CA LYS A 52 -7.15 -2.19 4.71
C LYS A 52 -5.65 -2.28 4.98
N LEU A 53 -4.84 -2.27 3.93
CA LEU A 53 -3.37 -2.28 4.05
C LEU A 53 -2.85 -1.01 4.74
N GLY A 54 -3.38 0.16 4.37
CA GLY A 54 -3.04 1.43 4.98
C GLY A 54 -3.36 1.45 6.47
N ASN A 55 -4.60 1.11 6.84
CA ASN A 55 -5.06 1.10 8.23
C ASN A 55 -4.21 0.17 9.11
N ALA A 56 -3.86 -1.02 8.62
CA ALA A 56 -2.99 -1.96 9.33
C ALA A 56 -1.56 -1.41 9.56
N LEU A 57 -1.11 -0.49 8.71
CA LEU A 57 0.19 0.19 8.81
C LEU A 57 0.13 1.56 9.51
N GLY A 58 -1.04 1.92 10.05
CA GLY A 58 -1.29 3.23 10.66
C GLY A 58 -1.22 4.38 9.65
N MET A 59 -1.70 4.15 8.42
CA MET A 59 -1.81 5.14 7.35
C MET A 59 -3.26 5.34 6.95
N GLU A 60 -3.57 6.51 6.42
CA GLU A 60 -4.89 6.84 5.87
C GLU A 60 -4.76 7.10 4.37
N LEU A 61 -5.70 6.57 3.58
CA LEU A 61 -5.78 6.84 2.15
C LEU A 61 -6.55 8.15 1.93
N THR A 62 -5.86 9.20 1.51
CA THR A 62 -6.44 10.54 1.34
C THR A 62 -6.24 11.08 -0.07
N PHE A 63 -7.15 11.95 -0.52
CA PHE A 63 -6.93 12.80 -1.70
C PHE A 63 -6.35 14.15 -1.28
N ALA A 64 -5.39 14.65 -2.06
CA ALA A 64 -4.85 15.99 -1.92
C ALA A 64 -5.07 16.78 -3.22
N VAL A 65 -5.21 18.10 -3.11
CA VAL A 65 -5.26 18.98 -4.28
C VAL A 65 -3.94 18.83 -5.04
N LYS A 66 -4.02 18.59 -6.35
CA LYS A 66 -2.83 18.45 -7.20
C LYS A 66 -2.09 19.79 -7.26
N ASP A 67 -0.81 19.78 -6.88
CA ASP A 67 0.06 20.92 -7.11
C ASP A 67 0.34 21.04 -8.62
N VAL A 68 -0.16 22.11 -9.23
CA VAL A 68 -0.06 22.37 -10.68
C VAL A 68 1.19 23.18 -11.02
N THR A 69 1.98 23.58 -10.01
CA THR A 69 3.15 24.45 -10.16
C THR A 69 4.48 23.70 -10.17
N ALA A 70 4.54 22.44 -9.74
CA ALA A 70 5.73 21.61 -9.87
C ALA A 70 5.80 21.02 -11.29
N LYS A 71 6.68 21.60 -12.12
CA LYS A 71 7.07 21.07 -13.44
C LYS A 71 8.53 20.64 -13.40
#